data_AF-A0A803QW37-F1
#
_entry.id   AF-A0A803QW37-F1
#
_cell.length_a   1.000
_cell.length_b   1.000
_cell.length_c   1.000
_cell.angle_alpha   90.00
_cell.angle_beta   90.00
_cell.angle_gamma   90.00
#
_symmetry.space_group_name_H-M   'P 1'
#
loop_
_entity.id
_entity.type
_entity.pdbx_description
1 polymer ?
#
loop_
_entity_poly.entity_id
_entity_poly.type
_entity_poly.pdbx_seq_one_letter_code
_entity_poly.pdbx_strand_id
1 'polypeptide(L)'
;MLNTFKIFIYQPNTALAYNSNTQSLFYASLQKSPFATINGEQAHLFFIPFSTSDLSRIIRDIRKKFPYWNRTLGADHFYLSCGDNTTTTDSDRNVLELRKNSIQISCFPTSSYTKFIPHKDITLPPLPTIAADTIINQLSNVNQSYLGYFRYDGEGKDGSHSVLVNQLVVDPDFWLILNHSMRLELRQVNSACLSMASLICRGSEWL
;
A
#
# COMPACT_ATOMS: atom_id res chain seq x y z
N MET A 1 18.21 -19.33 -5.30
CA MET A 1 18.56 -18.34 -6.36
C MET A 1 18.08 -16.93 -5.97
N LEU A 2 18.59 -16.36 -4.88
CA LEU A 2 18.35 -14.95 -4.52
C LEU A 2 19.64 -14.17 -4.19
N ASN A 3 20.80 -14.84 -4.22
CA ASN A 3 22.08 -14.27 -3.78
C ASN A 3 22.58 -13.16 -4.72
N THR A 4 22.08 -13.13 -5.95
CA THR A 4 22.44 -12.14 -6.97
C THR A 4 21.50 -10.94 -6.99
N PHE A 5 20.33 -11.02 -6.36
CA PHE A 5 19.35 -9.95 -6.40
C PHE A 5 19.82 -8.75 -5.58
N LYS A 6 19.70 -7.56 -6.16
CA LYS A 6 20.22 -6.30 -5.58
C LYS A 6 19.26 -5.14 -5.77
N ILE A 7 19.12 -4.34 -4.72
CA ILE A 7 18.29 -3.15 -4.64
C ILE A 7 19.20 -1.96 -4.32
N PHE A 8 19.25 -0.98 -5.22
CA PHE A 8 19.93 0.28 -4.95
C PHE A 8 18.98 1.23 -4.23
N ILE A 9 19.46 1.83 -3.14
CA ILE A 9 18.68 2.77 -2.32
C ILE A 9 19.23 4.18 -2.60
N TYR A 10 18.42 5.07 -3.20
CA TYR A 10 18.85 6.45 -3.39
C TYR A 10 19.12 7.11 -2.04
N GLN A 11 20.14 7.96 -1.96
CA GLN A 11 20.45 8.70 -0.74
C GLN A 11 19.61 9.97 -0.69
N PRO A 12 18.76 10.17 0.34
CA PRO A 12 18.02 11.40 0.50
C PRO A 12 18.98 12.54 0.89
N ASN A 13 18.71 13.76 0.41
CA ASN A 13 19.54 14.93 0.76
C ASN A 13 19.34 15.37 2.23
N THR A 14 18.27 14.92 2.87
CA THR A 14 17.89 15.25 4.25
C THR A 14 17.58 13.98 5.02
N ALA A 15 17.72 14.03 6.36
CA ALA A 15 17.31 12.94 7.21
C ALA A 15 15.84 12.58 6.93
N LEU A 16 15.60 11.30 6.61
CA LEU A 16 14.30 10.79 6.23
C LEU A 16 13.58 10.26 7.46
N ALA A 17 12.44 10.87 7.79
CA ALA A 17 11.56 10.42 8.86
C ALA A 17 10.18 10.14 8.27
N TYR A 18 9.75 8.88 8.28
CA TYR A 18 8.41 8.49 7.88
C TYR A 18 7.43 8.67 9.03
N ASN A 19 6.20 9.08 8.71
CA ASN A 19 5.13 9.26 9.69
C ASN A 19 4.49 7.94 10.11
N SER A 20 4.64 6.88 9.30
CA SER A 20 4.09 5.56 9.56
C SER A 20 5.15 4.62 10.14
N ASN A 21 4.83 3.96 11.27
CA ASN A 21 5.67 2.90 11.83
C ASN A 21 5.95 1.79 10.82
N THR A 22 4.96 1.44 9.99
CA THR A 22 5.09 0.41 8.96
C THR A 22 6.11 0.82 7.89
N GLN A 23 6.08 2.08 7.45
CA GLN A 23 7.07 2.63 6.50
C GLN A 23 8.47 2.65 7.11
N SER A 24 8.59 3.13 8.34
CA SER A 24 9.86 3.19 9.07
C SER A 24 10.47 1.80 9.24
N LEU A 25 9.67 0.80 9.62
CA LEU A 25 10.12 -0.58 9.75
C LEU A 25 10.52 -1.19 8.40
N PHE A 26 9.74 -0.97 7.34
CA PHE A 26 10.09 -1.44 6.00
C PHE A 26 11.42 -0.85 5.55
N TYR A 27 11.59 0.47 5.68
CA TYR A 27 12.80 1.16 5.26
C TYR A 27 14.03 0.70 6.05
N ALA A 28 13.93 0.61 7.38
CA ALA A 28 15.01 0.10 8.22
C ALA A 28 15.36 -1.36 7.89
N SER A 29 14.37 -2.19 7.57
CA SER A 29 14.57 -3.59 7.17
C SER A 29 15.23 -3.69 5.80
N LEU A 30 14.81 -2.86 4.83
CA LEU A 30 15.40 -2.80 3.50
C LEU A 30 16.87 -2.40 3.56
N GLN A 31 17.21 -1.39 4.35
CA GLN A 31 18.59 -0.94 4.54
C GLN A 31 19.51 -2.02 5.14
N LYS A 32 18.97 -2.87 6.03
CA LYS A 32 19.72 -3.99 6.66
C LYS A 32 19.68 -5.27 5.84
N SER A 33 18.92 -5.31 4.75
CA SER A 33 18.71 -6.52 3.95
C SER A 33 19.97 -6.91 3.17
N PRO A 34 20.19 -8.21 2.87
CA PRO A 34 21.29 -8.67 2.02
C PRO A 34 21.13 -8.23 0.54
N PHE A 35 19.96 -7.69 0.19
CA PHE A 35 19.66 -7.19 -1.15
C PHE A 35 20.15 -5.76 -1.35
N ALA A 36 20.36 -4.97 -0.29
CA ALA A 36 20.82 -3.59 -0.43
C ALA A 36 22.20 -3.53 -1.10
N THR A 37 22.37 -2.60 -2.04
CA THR A 37 23.64 -2.33 -2.70
C THR A 37 23.91 -0.83 -2.80
N ILE A 38 25.19 -0.47 -2.73
CA ILE A 38 25.70 0.89 -3.00
C ILE A 38 26.04 1.03 -4.50
N ASN A 39 26.28 -0.08 -5.21
CA ASN A 39 26.54 -0.05 -6.65
C ASN A 39 25.23 -0.18 -7.44
N GLY A 40 24.79 0.92 -8.04
CA GLY A 40 23.58 0.96 -8.86
C GLY A 40 23.68 0.21 -10.18
N GLU A 41 24.88 -0.06 -10.71
CA GLU A 41 25.06 -0.81 -11.95
C GLU A 41 24.69 -2.30 -11.80
N GLN A 42 24.83 -2.83 -10.59
CA GLN A 42 24.48 -4.22 -10.26
C GLN A 42 23.04 -4.35 -9.78
N ALA A 43 22.31 -3.24 -9.67
CA ALA A 43 20.97 -3.22 -9.11
C ALA A 43 19.91 -3.68 -10.13
N HIS A 44 18.98 -4.47 -9.62
CA HIS A 44 17.82 -4.97 -10.36
C HIS A 44 16.60 -4.08 -10.12
N LEU A 45 16.49 -3.52 -8.91
CA LEU A 45 15.46 -2.54 -8.55
C LEU A 45 16.08 -1.34 -7.82
N PHE A 46 15.34 -0.23 -7.83
CA PHE A 46 15.76 1.03 -7.25
C PHE A 46 14.70 1.53 -6.27
N PHE A 47 15.07 1.70 -5.00
CA PHE A 47 14.19 2.27 -3.99
C PHE A 47 14.37 3.78 -3.90
N ILE A 48 13.26 4.51 -3.96
CA ILE A 48 13.19 5.97 -3.83
C ILE A 48 12.69 6.33 -2.43
N PRO A 49 13.57 6.71 -1.48
CA PRO A 49 13.14 7.22 -0.20
C PRO A 49 12.63 8.65 -0.33
N PHE A 50 11.41 8.89 0.14
CA PHE A 50 10.89 10.23 0.35
C PHE A 50 9.86 10.23 1.48
N SER A 51 9.81 11.32 2.24
CA SER A 51 8.81 11.54 3.30
C SER A 51 8.08 12.87 3.15
N THR A 52 8.43 13.66 2.14
CA THR A 52 7.94 15.02 1.95
C THR A 52 7.08 15.15 0.70
N SER A 53 6.29 16.23 0.65
CA SER A 53 5.39 16.57 -0.45
C SER A 53 6.10 16.97 -1.75
N ASP A 54 7.43 17.16 -1.77
CA ASP A 54 8.17 17.63 -2.95
C ASP A 54 8.71 16.47 -3.81
N LEU A 55 7.84 15.51 -4.09
CA LEU A 55 8.16 14.31 -4.88
C LEU A 55 8.64 14.68 -6.29
N SER A 56 8.06 15.72 -6.91
CA SER A 56 8.48 16.20 -8.24
C SER A 56 9.95 16.62 -8.24
N ARG A 57 10.39 17.39 -7.23
CA ARG A 57 11.80 17.78 -7.12
C ARG A 57 12.72 16.59 -6.93
N ILE A 58 12.32 15.62 -6.10
CA ILE A 58 13.11 14.40 -5.86
C ILE A 58 13.31 13.63 -7.17
N ILE A 59 12.23 13.39 -7.94
CA ILE A 59 12.33 12.70 -9.21
C ILE A 59 13.15 13.49 -10.22
N ARG A 60 12.97 14.82 -10.28
CA ARG A 60 13.78 15.68 -11.14
C ARG A 60 15.27 15.61 -10.79
N ASP A 61 15.62 15.56 -9.51
CA ASP A 61 17.00 15.43 -9.05
C ASP A 61 17.56 14.04 -9.36
N ILE A 62 16.77 12.97 -9.18
CA ILE A 62 17.16 11.60 -9.54
C ILE A 62 17.46 11.49 -11.04
N ARG A 63 16.57 12.04 -11.88
CA ARG A 63 16.74 12.08 -13.35
C ARG A 63 18.01 12.78 -13.80
N LYS A 64 18.43 13.83 -13.07
CA LYS A 64 19.62 14.62 -13.39
C LYS A 64 20.90 13.96 -12.88
N LYS A 65 20.86 13.38 -11.68
CA LYS A 65 22.06 12.88 -10.98
C LYS A 65 22.41 11.44 -11.34
N PHE A 66 21.42 10.63 -11.71
CA PHE A 66 21.61 9.19 -11.89
C PHE A 66 21.09 8.73 -13.26
N PRO A 67 21.87 7.90 -13.99
CA PRO A 67 21.47 7.44 -15.32
C PRO A 67 20.33 6.41 -15.28
N TYR A 68 20.08 5.80 -14.12
CA TYR A 68 19.20 4.63 -13.97
C TYR A 68 17.73 4.94 -14.27
N TRP A 69 17.24 6.14 -13.96
CA TRP A 69 15.84 6.51 -14.23
C TRP A 69 15.51 6.46 -15.72
N ASN A 70 16.37 7.03 -16.57
CA ASN A 70 16.08 7.15 -18.00
C ASN A 70 16.19 5.82 -18.76
N ARG A 71 16.75 4.77 -18.14
CA ARG A 71 16.83 3.42 -18.72
C ARG A 71 15.47 2.77 -18.91
N THR A 72 14.58 2.97 -17.95
CA THR A 72 13.26 2.32 -17.84
C THR A 72 12.12 3.31 -17.65
N LEU A 73 12.44 4.61 -17.59
CA LEU A 73 11.52 5.68 -17.19
C LEU A 73 10.86 5.41 -15.82
N GLY A 74 11.59 4.76 -14.90
CA GLY A 74 11.11 4.45 -13.56
C GLY A 74 10.46 3.07 -13.42
N ALA A 75 10.42 2.22 -14.45
CA ALA A 75 9.71 0.93 -14.37
C ALA A 75 10.37 -0.11 -13.43
N ASP A 76 11.65 0.06 -13.11
CA ASP A 76 12.40 -0.74 -12.14
C ASP A 76 12.56 -0.01 -10.79
N HIS A 77 11.81 1.07 -10.58
CA HIS A 77 11.79 1.83 -9.34
C HIS A 77 10.58 1.47 -8.49
N PHE A 78 10.74 1.61 -7.18
CA PHE A 78 9.64 1.46 -6.25
C PHE A 78 9.77 2.42 -5.05
N TYR A 79 8.64 2.74 -4.43
CA TYR A 79 8.58 3.73 -3.36
C TYR A 79 7.43 3.46 -2.37
N LEU A 80 7.50 4.07 -1.19
CA LEU A 80 6.45 3.96 -0.17
C LEU A 80 5.41 5.09 -0.28
N SER A 81 4.14 4.77 -0.09
CA SER A 81 3.05 5.75 0.00
C SER A 81 1.97 5.29 0.99
N CYS A 82 1.97 5.86 2.20
CA CYS A 82 1.07 5.45 3.28
C CYS A 82 0.27 6.62 3.83
N GLY A 83 -0.87 6.91 3.21
CA GLY A 83 -1.98 7.67 3.80
C GLY A 83 -1.70 9.14 4.14
N ASP A 84 -0.48 9.63 4.01
CA ASP A 84 -0.19 11.04 4.10
C ASP A 84 -0.63 11.74 2.82
N ASN A 85 -1.26 12.89 3.03
CA ASN A 85 -1.58 13.91 2.06
C ASN A 85 -0.29 14.39 1.36
N THR A 86 0.33 13.54 0.57
CA THR A 86 1.31 14.02 -0.40
C THR A 86 0.49 14.84 -1.38
N THR A 87 0.41 16.14 -1.11
CA THR A 87 -0.12 17.23 -1.95
C THR A 87 0.74 17.35 -3.19
N THR A 88 0.99 16.21 -3.82
CA THR A 88 1.68 16.07 -5.08
C THR A 88 0.60 16.39 -6.08
N THR A 89 0.70 17.59 -6.63
CA THR A 89 -0.13 18.03 -7.73
C THR A 89 -0.13 16.94 -8.79
N ASP A 90 -1.27 16.26 -8.95
CA ASP A 90 -1.47 15.19 -9.93
C ASP A 90 -1.16 15.64 -11.37
N SER A 91 -0.96 16.94 -11.60
CA SER A 91 -0.57 17.54 -12.87
C SER A 91 0.94 17.51 -13.16
N ASP A 92 1.81 17.22 -12.19
CA ASP A 92 3.26 17.19 -12.45
C ASP A 92 3.64 15.93 -13.24
N ARG A 93 4.29 16.12 -14.39
CA ARG A 93 4.71 15.03 -15.28
C ARG A 93 5.63 14.02 -14.60
N ASN A 94 6.55 14.45 -13.74
CA ASN A 94 7.47 13.54 -13.04
C ASN A 94 6.71 12.65 -12.06
N VAL A 95 5.74 13.21 -11.34
CA VAL A 95 4.89 12.46 -10.40
C VAL A 95 3.99 11.48 -11.16
N LEU A 96 3.44 11.89 -12.29
CA LEU A 96 2.64 11.02 -13.15
C LEU A 96 3.46 9.85 -13.73
N GLU A 97 4.66 10.11 -14.22
CA GLU A 97 5.58 9.09 -14.74
C GLU A 97 5.96 8.10 -13.62
N LEU A 98 6.32 8.59 -12.43
CA LEU A 98 6.61 7.76 -11.27
C LEU A 98 5.45 6.83 -10.93
N ARG A 99 4.22 7.36 -10.79
CA ARG A 99 3.06 6.54 -10.39
C ARG A 99 2.67 5.51 -11.44
N LYS A 100 2.80 5.83 -12.73
CA LYS A 100 2.42 4.92 -13.82
C LYS A 100 3.44 3.80 -14.00
N ASN A 101 4.73 4.11 -13.88
CA ASN A 101 5.79 3.18 -14.24
C ASN A 101 6.34 2.43 -13.02
N SER A 102 6.52 3.11 -11.90
CA SER A 102 7.16 2.55 -10.70
C SER A 102 6.16 1.80 -9.81
N ILE A 103 6.64 0.84 -9.03
CA ILE A 103 5.81 0.09 -8.08
C ILE A 103 5.59 0.93 -6.82
N GLN A 104 4.32 1.17 -6.48
CA GLN A 104 3.99 1.78 -5.20
C GLN A 104 3.80 0.70 -4.14
N ILE A 105 4.41 0.94 -2.97
CA ILE A 105 4.21 0.15 -1.77
C ILE A 105 3.34 0.96 -0.82
N SER A 106 2.09 0.55 -0.64
CA SER A 106 1.15 1.23 0.24
C SER A 106 0.96 0.52 1.57
N CYS A 107 0.69 1.25 2.64
CA CYS A 107 0.33 0.62 3.90
C CYS A 107 -1.11 0.14 3.83
N PHE A 108 -1.38 -1.01 4.43
CA PHE A 108 -2.75 -1.47 4.61
C PHE A 108 -3.37 -0.86 5.88
N PRO A 109 -4.62 -0.35 5.80
CA PRO A 109 -5.41 -0.20 4.58
C PRO A 109 -4.92 0.89 3.64
N THR A 110 -5.05 0.65 2.34
CA THR A 110 -4.83 1.68 1.32
C THR A 110 -5.88 2.78 1.46
N SER A 111 -5.47 4.04 1.35
CA SER A 111 -6.42 5.17 1.31
C SER A 111 -6.79 5.51 -0.14
N SER A 112 -7.98 6.04 -0.39
CA SER A 112 -8.36 6.55 -1.72
C SER A 112 -7.40 7.63 -2.25
N TYR A 113 -6.71 8.35 -1.36
CA TYR A 113 -5.69 9.33 -1.71
C TYR A 113 -4.44 8.71 -2.36
N THR A 114 -4.12 7.45 -2.06
CA THR A 114 -2.87 6.81 -2.51
C THR A 114 -2.85 6.37 -3.97
N LYS A 115 -3.91 6.61 -4.78
CA LYS A 115 -3.97 6.28 -6.24
C LYS A 115 -3.41 4.88 -6.58
N PHE A 116 -3.72 3.91 -5.73
CA PHE A 116 -3.21 2.53 -5.80
C PHE A 116 -3.68 1.81 -7.09
N ILE A 117 -2.77 1.11 -7.76
CA ILE A 117 -3.00 0.37 -9.01
C ILE A 117 -2.89 -1.15 -8.74
N PRO A 118 -4.02 -1.90 -8.65
CA PRO A 118 -4.01 -3.29 -8.15
C PRO A 118 -3.14 -4.30 -8.92
N HIS A 119 -2.91 -4.09 -10.21
CA HIS A 119 -2.11 -5.02 -11.04
C HIS A 119 -0.60 -4.72 -11.02
N LYS A 120 -0.17 -3.68 -10.29
CA LYS A 120 1.22 -3.18 -10.25
C LYS A 120 1.72 -2.97 -8.82
N ASP A 121 0.87 -2.37 -7.99
CA ASP A 121 1.24 -1.91 -6.66
C ASP A 121 1.01 -3.00 -5.60
N ILE A 122 1.72 -2.89 -4.49
CA ILE A 122 1.68 -3.87 -3.39
C ILE A 122 1.35 -3.20 -2.08
N THR A 123 0.79 -3.96 -1.14
CA THR A 123 0.44 -3.47 0.19
C THR A 123 1.31 -4.11 1.27
N LEU A 124 1.75 -3.30 2.23
CA LEU A 124 2.37 -3.79 3.45
C LEU A 124 1.28 -4.24 4.41
N PRO A 125 1.48 -5.38 5.11
CA PRO A 125 0.54 -5.85 6.09
C PRO A 125 0.40 -4.82 7.24
N PRO A 126 -0.76 -4.80 7.92
CA PRO A 126 -0.91 -4.01 9.12
C PRO A 126 0.08 -4.51 10.17
N LEU A 127 0.67 -3.59 10.94
CA LEU A 127 1.47 -3.99 12.10
C LEU A 127 0.52 -4.55 13.17
N PRO A 128 0.87 -5.68 13.81
CA PRO A 128 0.11 -6.16 14.95
C PRO A 128 0.13 -5.08 16.03
N THR A 129 -1.05 -4.56 16.36
CA THR A 129 -1.22 -3.80 17.60
C THR A 129 -1.22 -4.81 18.75
N ILE A 130 -0.72 -4.43 19.93
CA ILE A 130 -0.69 -5.31 21.12
C ILE A 130 -2.11 -5.87 21.45
N ALA A 131 -3.18 -5.18 21.02
CA ALA A 131 -4.55 -5.67 21.13
C ALA A 131 -4.88 -6.88 20.23
N ALA A 132 -4.21 -7.04 19.09
CA ALA A 132 -4.41 -8.17 18.17
C ALA A 132 -3.91 -9.49 18.75
N ASP A 133 -2.80 -9.47 19.50
CA ASP A 133 -2.25 -10.67 20.17
C ASP A 133 -3.20 -11.19 21.25
N THR A 134 -3.88 -10.28 21.96
CA THR A 134 -4.93 -10.63 22.93
C THR A 134 -6.15 -11.27 22.24
N ILE A 135 -6.51 -10.80 21.04
CA ILE A 135 -7.63 -11.33 20.25
C ILE A 135 -7.31 -12.71 19.66
N ILE A 136 -6.07 -12.94 19.19
CA ILE A 136 -5.65 -14.22 18.58
C ILE A 136 -5.71 -15.37 19.60
N ASN A 137 -5.38 -15.11 20.87
CA ASN A 137 -5.49 -16.12 21.92
C ASN A 137 -6.96 -16.52 22.21
N GLN A 138 -7.93 -15.62 21.98
CA GLN A 138 -9.36 -15.92 22.11
C GLN A 138 -9.96 -16.64 20.88
N LEU A 139 -9.32 -16.53 19.71
CA LEU A 139 -9.80 -17.10 18.44
C LEU A 139 -9.30 -18.52 18.16
N SER A 140 -8.52 -19.11 19.06
CA SER A 140 -7.88 -20.44 18.92
C SER A 140 -8.85 -21.62 18.80
N ASN A 141 -10.17 -21.40 18.79
CA ASN A 141 -11.21 -22.44 18.78
C ASN A 141 -12.33 -22.22 17.75
N VAL A 142 -12.08 -21.48 16.66
CA VAL A 142 -13.10 -21.19 15.62
C VAL A 142 -12.66 -21.71 14.26
N ASN A 143 -13.53 -22.48 13.60
CA ASN A 143 -13.43 -22.87 12.18
C ASN A 143 -13.05 -21.64 11.34
N GLN A 144 -12.04 -21.80 10.47
CA GLN A 144 -11.37 -20.74 9.68
C GLN A 144 -12.25 -19.52 9.39
N SER A 145 -12.05 -18.46 10.18
CA SER A 145 -12.52 -17.11 9.87
C SER A 145 -11.47 -16.40 9.03
N TYR A 146 -11.91 -15.68 8.00
CA TYR A 146 -11.04 -14.88 7.15
C TYR A 146 -11.20 -13.42 7.55
N LEU A 147 -10.12 -12.76 7.98
CA LEU A 147 -10.18 -11.34 8.31
C LEU A 147 -10.08 -10.52 7.02
N GLY A 148 -11.15 -9.80 6.69
CA GLY A 148 -11.17 -8.76 5.67
C GLY A 148 -10.95 -7.38 6.27
N TYR A 149 -10.67 -6.39 5.43
CA TYR A 149 -10.66 -5.01 5.85
C TYR A 149 -11.25 -4.15 4.75
N PHE A 150 -12.12 -3.24 5.14
CA PHE A 150 -12.75 -2.31 4.21
C PHE A 150 -12.68 -0.93 4.82
N ARG A 151 -11.85 -0.05 4.22
CA ARG A 151 -11.85 1.36 4.59
C ARG A 151 -12.89 2.06 3.75
N TYR A 152 -13.84 2.70 4.41
CA TYR A 152 -14.86 3.52 3.77
C TYR A 152 -14.47 5.00 3.91
N ASP A 153 -14.39 5.71 2.78
CA ASP A 153 -13.81 7.06 2.71
C ASP A 153 -14.87 8.18 2.53
N GLY A 154 -16.17 7.94 2.77
CA GLY A 154 -17.14 9.02 2.60
C GLY A 154 -18.45 8.88 3.36
N GLU A 155 -18.66 9.65 4.43
CA GLU A 155 -20.02 9.87 4.93
C GLU A 155 -20.93 10.37 3.79
N GLY A 156 -22.13 9.80 3.66
CA GLY A 156 -23.17 10.43 2.84
C GLY A 156 -23.38 11.87 3.31
N LYS A 157 -23.84 12.77 2.42
CA LYS A 157 -24.11 14.18 2.78
C LYS A 157 -25.14 14.34 3.92
N ASP A 158 -25.76 13.26 4.35
CA ASP A 158 -26.76 13.11 5.40
C ASP A 158 -26.27 12.35 6.64
N GLY A 159 -24.99 11.96 6.71
CA GLY A 159 -24.44 11.14 7.80
C GLY A 159 -24.87 9.67 7.74
N SER A 160 -25.51 9.22 6.65
CA SER A 160 -25.85 7.81 6.46
C SER A 160 -24.65 7.01 5.94
N HIS A 161 -24.51 5.78 6.43
CA HIS A 161 -23.58 4.81 5.84
C HIS A 161 -24.00 4.48 4.41
N SER A 162 -23.05 4.20 3.51
CA SER A 162 -23.40 3.77 2.14
C SER A 162 -24.32 2.56 2.15
N VAL A 163 -25.15 2.46 1.10
CA VAL A 163 -26.00 1.29 0.82
C VAL A 163 -25.22 -0.02 0.96
N LEU A 164 -23.96 -0.04 0.51
CA LEU A 164 -23.07 -1.20 0.64
C LEU A 164 -22.77 -1.57 2.10
N VAL A 165 -22.47 -0.60 2.97
CA VAL A 165 -22.23 -0.86 4.39
C VAL A 165 -23.50 -1.40 5.04
N ASN A 166 -24.65 -0.81 4.74
CA ASN A 166 -25.92 -1.29 5.28
C ASN A 166 -26.22 -2.72 4.81
N GLN A 167 -25.92 -3.07 3.56
CA GLN A 167 -26.05 -4.43 3.03
C GLN A 167 -25.12 -5.42 3.74
N LEU A 168 -23.85 -5.04 3.98
CA LEU A 168 -22.89 -5.91 4.68
C LEU A 168 -23.23 -6.09 6.18
N VAL A 169 -23.91 -5.13 6.81
CA VAL A 169 -24.38 -5.25 8.21
C VAL A 169 -25.49 -6.29 8.36
N VAL A 170 -26.37 -6.41 7.36
CA VAL A 170 -27.49 -7.37 7.39
C VAL A 170 -27.15 -8.72 6.80
N ASP A 171 -25.99 -8.87 6.16
CA ASP A 171 -25.56 -10.13 5.57
C ASP A 171 -25.00 -11.08 6.65
N PRO A 172 -25.60 -12.27 6.84
CA PRO A 172 -25.19 -13.22 7.88
C PRO A 172 -23.78 -13.80 7.68
N ASP A 173 -23.21 -13.71 6.47
CA ASP A 173 -21.86 -14.20 6.17
C ASP A 173 -20.76 -13.20 6.58
N PHE A 174 -21.15 -11.97 6.93
CA PHE A 174 -20.25 -10.87 7.29
C PHE A 174 -20.46 -10.42 8.74
N TRP A 175 -19.36 -10.26 9.47
CA TRP A 175 -19.35 -9.64 10.80
C TRP A 175 -18.59 -8.33 10.74
N LEU A 176 -19.31 -7.21 10.90
CA LEU A 176 -18.73 -5.87 10.90
C LEU A 176 -18.38 -5.41 12.31
N ILE A 177 -17.11 -5.06 12.53
CA ILE A 177 -16.67 -4.34 13.72
C ILE A 177 -16.51 -2.87 13.33
N LEU A 178 -17.50 -2.05 13.72
CA LEU A 178 -17.56 -0.63 13.42
C LEU A 178 -16.63 0.14 14.36
N ASN A 179 -15.42 0.44 13.87
CA ASN A 179 -14.48 1.38 14.49
C ASN A 179 -14.27 2.58 13.53
N HIS A 180 -13.52 3.62 13.95
CA HIS A 180 -13.14 4.76 13.10
C HIS A 180 -12.40 4.35 11.80
N SER A 181 -11.99 3.10 11.70
CA SER A 181 -11.72 2.41 10.43
C SER A 181 -12.41 1.04 10.48
N MET A 182 -13.37 0.81 9.59
CA MET A 182 -14.21 -0.38 9.63
C MET A 182 -13.38 -1.66 9.41
N ARG A 183 -13.54 -2.64 10.30
CA ARG A 183 -12.89 -3.96 10.20
C ARG A 183 -13.96 -4.99 9.88
N LEU A 184 -13.74 -5.81 8.85
CA LEU A 184 -14.68 -6.83 8.37
C LEU A 184 -14.15 -8.21 8.73
N GLU A 185 -14.83 -8.98 9.58
CA GLU A 185 -14.51 -10.38 9.79
C GLU A 185 -15.46 -11.25 8.95
N LEU A 186 -14.92 -12.01 8.00
CA LEU A 186 -15.68 -13.00 7.24
C LEU A 186 -15.72 -14.30 8.04
N ARG A 187 -16.92 -14.81 8.31
CA ARG A 187 -17.09 -16.18 8.77
C ARG A 187 -17.46 -17.03 7.56
N GLN A 188 -16.54 -17.91 7.19
CA GLN A 188 -16.79 -19.08 6.35
C GLN A 188 -17.12 -18.79 4.88
N VAL A 189 -16.10 -18.90 4.03
CA VAL A 189 -16.26 -18.90 2.59
C VAL A 189 -16.49 -20.34 2.11
N ASN A 190 -17.71 -20.67 1.67
CA ASN A 190 -17.86 -21.76 0.71
C ASN A 190 -17.02 -21.41 -0.53
N SER A 191 -16.20 -22.37 -0.99
CA SER A 191 -15.08 -22.31 -1.95
C SER A 191 -15.10 -21.35 -3.17
N ALA A 192 -16.21 -20.66 -3.46
CA ALA A 192 -16.36 -19.71 -4.54
C ALA A 192 -15.82 -18.28 -4.24
N CYS A 193 -15.69 -17.88 -2.97
CA CYS A 193 -15.33 -16.48 -2.63
C CYS A 193 -13.81 -16.21 -2.51
N LEU A 194 -12.97 -17.25 -2.66
CA LEU A 194 -11.51 -17.13 -2.62
C LEU A 194 -10.94 -16.25 -3.75
N SER A 195 -11.68 -16.07 -4.84
CA SER A 195 -11.27 -15.20 -5.96
C SER A 195 -11.71 -13.74 -5.81
N MET A 196 -12.61 -13.40 -4.89
CA MET A 196 -13.23 -12.05 -4.84
C MET A 196 -12.58 -11.09 -3.87
N ALA A 197 -11.76 -11.53 -2.91
CA ALA A 197 -11.06 -10.59 -2.03
C ALA A 197 -10.02 -9.71 -2.77
N SER A 198 -9.67 -10.07 -4.02
CA SER A 198 -8.90 -9.23 -4.95
C SER A 198 -9.74 -8.69 -6.12
N LEU A 199 -11.05 -8.96 -6.16
CA LEU A 199 -11.92 -8.74 -7.32
C LEU A 199 -13.31 -8.17 -6.98
N ILE A 200 -13.52 -7.50 -5.83
CA ILE A 200 -14.72 -6.65 -5.62
C ILE A 200 -14.51 -5.34 -6.41
N CYS A 201 -14.53 -5.51 -7.73
CA CYS A 201 -14.62 -4.50 -8.77
C CYS A 201 -15.40 -5.15 -9.93
N ARG A 202 -16.45 -4.45 -10.37
CA ARG A 202 -17.26 -4.62 -11.60
C ARG A 202 -18.45 -5.57 -11.52
N GLY A 203 -19.62 -4.97 -11.30
CA GLY A 203 -20.90 -5.63 -11.55
C GLY A 203 -22.13 -4.74 -11.37
N SER A 204 -22.15 -3.51 -11.90
CA SER A 204 -23.41 -2.84 -12.24
C SER A 204 -23.18 -1.71 -13.25
N GLU A 205 -23.51 -2.03 -14.51
CA GLU A 205 -24.11 -1.16 -15.53
C GLU A 205 -23.32 0.04 -16.07
N TRP A 206 -22.77 -0.14 -17.29
CA TRP A 206 -22.79 0.87 -18.36
C TRP A 206 -23.02 0.14 -19.69
N LEU A 207 -24.30 0.09 -20.10
CA LEU A 207 -24.75 0.22 -21.49
C LEU A 207 -25.20 1.67 -21.66
#